data_AF-R7ESJ3-F1
#
_entry.id   AF-R7ESJ3-F1
#
_cell.length_a   1.000
_cell.length_b   1.000
_cell.length_c   1.000
_cell.angle_alpha   90.00
_cell.angle_beta   90.00
_cell.angle_gamma   90.00
#
_symmetry.space_group_name_H-M   'P 1'
#
loop_
_entity.id
_entity.type
_entity.pdbx_description
1 polymer ?
#
loop_
_entity_poly.entity_id
_entity_poly.type
_entity_poly.pdbx_seq_one_letter_code
_entity_poly.pdbx_strand_id
1 'polypeptide(L)' 'MRETDGGPLFRFTQRNKLTVGETAELLTPGKPGQAFRVAEMYDADGLPIDSAPHPSMVFYLRVPFEVHAGDILRAGN' A
#
# COMPACT_ATOMS: atom_id res chain seq x y z
N MET A 1 1.88 -7.57 -8.43
CA MET A 1 0.47 -7.21 -8.62
C MET A 1 -0.35 -8.49 -8.53
N ARG A 2 -1.46 -8.48 -7.81
CA ARG A 2 -2.43 -9.59 -7.78
C ARG A 2 -3.75 -9.06 -8.32
N GLU A 3 -4.34 -9.76 -9.28
CA GLU A 3 -5.68 -9.42 -9.75
C GLU A 3 -6.73 -10.02 -8.82
N THR A 4 -7.74 -9.23 -8.46
CA THR A 4 -8.87 -9.65 -7.62
C THR A 4 -10.15 -9.09 -8.23
N ASP A 5 -11.32 -9.57 -7.77
CA ASP A 5 -12.62 -9.10 -8.26
C ASP A 5 -12.81 -7.58 -8.08
N GLY A 6 -12.27 -7.00 -7.01
CA GLY A 6 -12.27 -5.55 -6.75
C GLY A 6 -11.19 -4.75 -7.49
N GLY A 7 -10.46 -5.36 -8.43
CA GLY A 7 -9.34 -4.76 -9.14
C GLY A 7 -7.96 -5.20 -8.64
N PRO A 8 -6.87 -4.50 -9.02
CA PRO A 8 -5.51 -4.93 -8.70
C PRO A 8 -5.07 -4.57 -7.29
N LEU A 9 -4.34 -5.50 -6.67
CA LEU A 9 -3.60 -5.32 -5.43
C LEU A 9 -2.10 -5.17 -5.72
N PHE A 10 -1.48 -4.16 -5.14
CA PHE A 10 -0.06 -3.87 -5.29
C PHE A 10 0.72 -4.34 -4.06
N ARG A 11 1.88 -4.94 -4.30
CA ARG A 11 2.73 -5.52 -3.25
C ARG A 11 3.66 -4.44 -2.72
N PHE A 12 3.69 -4.28 -1.41
CA PHE A 12 4.64 -3.42 -0.71
C PHE A 12 5.38 -4.20 0.38
N THR A 13 6.54 -3.68 0.78
CA THR A 13 7.32 -4.19 1.91
C THR A 13 7.37 -3.11 2.97
N GLN A 14 6.97 -3.46 4.18
CA GLN A 14 6.86 -2.53 5.31
C GLN A 14 8.24 -1.97 5.69
N ARG A 15 8.28 -0.66 5.88
CA ARG A 15 9.40 0.07 6.51
C ARG A 15 8.96 0.79 7.78
N ASN A 16 7.77 1.38 7.73
CA ASN A 16 7.07 1.98 8.87
C ASN A 16 5.66 1.41 8.95
N LYS A 17 5.05 1.45 10.15
CA LYS A 17 3.68 0.96 10.35
C LYS A 17 2.72 1.72 9.43
N LEU A 18 1.81 0.97 8.82
CA LEU A 18 0.66 1.49 8.09
C LEU A 18 -0.59 0.78 8.60
N THR A 19 -1.67 1.53 8.81
CA THR A 19 -2.95 1.04 9.31
C THR A 19 -4.06 1.38 8.32
N VAL A 20 -5.03 0.48 8.17
CA VAL A 20 -6.27 0.75 7.44
C VAL A 20 -6.95 1.98 8.04
N GLY A 21 -7.47 2.85 7.17
CA GLY A 21 -8.14 4.09 7.54
C GLY A 21 -7.24 5.33 7.58
N GLU A 22 -5.92 5.15 7.66
CA GLU A 22 -4.94 6.25 7.59
C GLU A 22 -4.78 6.79 6.17
N THR A 23 -4.25 8.01 6.06
CA THR A 23 -3.83 8.58 4.78
C THR A 23 -2.46 8.03 4.41
N ALA A 24 -2.25 7.69 3.16
CA ALA A 24 -0.95 7.33 2.61
C ALA A 24 -0.69 8.12 1.33
N GLU A 25 0.57 8.22 0.94
CA GLU A 25 0.98 8.91 -0.27
C GLU A 25 1.88 8.02 -1.12
N LEU A 26 1.55 7.90 -2.40
CA LEU A 26 2.39 7.24 -3.38
C LEU A 26 3.40 8.27 -3.93
N LEU A 27 4.69 7.99 -3.75
CA LEU A 27 5.79 8.79 -4.25
C LEU A 27 6.40 8.12 -5.47
N THR A 28 6.24 8.76 -6.63
CA THR A 28 6.86 8.36 -7.88
C THR A 28 7.98 9.33 -8.24
N PRO A 29 9.20 8.86 -8.59
CA PRO A 29 10.29 9.73 -8.99
C PRO A 29 9.89 10.71 -10.10
N GLY A 30 10.15 12.01 -9.88
CA GLY A 30 9.83 13.06 -10.84
C GLY A 30 8.36 13.49 -10.90
N LYS A 31 7.48 12.94 -10.05
CA LYS A 31 6.08 13.38 -9.92
C LYS A 31 5.80 13.88 -8.49
N PRO A 32 4.85 14.81 -8.31
CA PRO A 32 4.31 15.12 -6.99
C PRO A 32 3.74 13.87 -6.32
N GLY A 33 3.80 13.82 -4.98
CA GLY A 33 3.18 12.76 -4.21
C GLY A 33 1.65 12.76 -4.38
N GLN A 34 1.08 11.56 -4.46
CA GLN A 34 -0.36 11.37 -4.64
C GLN A 34 -0.96 10.76 -3.38
N ALA A 35 -1.67 11.57 -2.61
CA ALA A 35 -2.28 11.15 -1.36
C ALA A 35 -3.59 10.40 -1.60
N PHE A 36 -3.85 9.37 -0.80
CA PHE A 36 -5.08 8.59 -0.82
C PHE A 36 -5.34 7.97 0.56
N ARG A 37 -6.57 7.51 0.79
CA ARG A 37 -6.94 6.81 2.02
C ARG A 37 -6.73 5.31 1.86
N VAL A 38 -6.07 4.67 2.82
CA VAL A 38 -5.91 3.22 2.84
C VAL A 38 -7.24 2.58 3.24
N ALA A 39 -7.97 2.03 2.27
CA ALA A 39 -9.29 1.44 2.50
C ALA A 39 -9.21 -0.02 2.99
N GLU A 40 -8.23 -0.77 2.50
CA GLU A 40 -8.08 -2.20 2.75
C GLU A 40 -6.61 -2.59 2.65
N MET A 41 -6.21 -3.58 3.45
CA MET A 41 -4.88 -4.19 3.43
C MET A 41 -4.99 -5.70 3.55
N TYR A 42 -4.05 -6.40 2.93
CA TYR A 42 -3.95 -7.86 2.96
C TYR A 42 -2.52 -8.30 3.25
N ASP A 43 -2.36 -9.45 3.88
CA ASP A 43 -1.04 -10.05 4.11
C ASP A 43 -0.49 -10.81 2.88
N ALA A 44 0.60 -11.55 3.09
CA ALA A 44 1.24 -12.36 2.06
C ALA A 44 0.33 -13.47 1.51
N ASP A 45 -0.56 -14.02 2.34
CA ASP A 45 -1.47 -15.10 1.99
C ASP A 45 -2.79 -14.59 1.39
N GLY A 46 -2.99 -13.27 1.40
CA GLY A 46 -4.20 -12.62 0.88
C GLY A 46 -5.33 -12.53 1.91
N LEU A 47 -5.02 -12.73 3.19
CA LEU A 47 -5.98 -12.53 4.28
C LEU A 47 -6.04 -11.05 4.65
N PRO A 48 -7.23 -10.52 4.99
CA PRO A 48 -7.37 -9.12 5.39
C PRO A 48 -6.64 -8.84 6.70
N ILE A 49 -5.98 -7.69 6.78
CA ILE A 49 -5.27 -7.21 7.98
C ILE A 49 -5.62 -5.75 8.26
N ASP A 50 -5.63 -5.37 9.53
CA ASP A 50 -5.88 -3.97 9.92
C ASP A 50 -4.63 -3.10 9.86
N SER A 51 -3.43 -3.70 9.95
CA SER A 51 -2.17 -2.97 9.88
C SER A 51 -0.99 -3.85 9.48
N ALA A 52 0.09 -3.21 9.02
CA ALA A 52 1.40 -3.82 8.81
C ALA A 52 2.41 -3.32 9.87
N PRO A 53 2.48 -3.94 11.07
CA PRO A 53 3.32 -3.46 12.16
C PRO A 53 4.75 -4.03 12.15
N HIS A 54 5.00 -5.13 11.45
CA HIS A 54 6.29 -5.84 11.52
C HIS A 54 7.28 -5.35 10.46
N PRO A 55 8.57 -5.13 10.82
CA PRO A 55 9.61 -4.77 9.87
C PRO A 55 9.70 -5.74 8.70
N SER A 56 9.78 -5.23 7.48
CA SER A 56 9.87 -6.02 6.24
C SER A 56 8.66 -6.94 5.96
N MET A 57 7.54 -6.74 6.67
CA MET A 57 6.29 -7.43 6.38
C MET A 57 5.85 -7.15 4.95
N VAL A 58 5.55 -8.20 4.20
CA VAL A 58 4.93 -8.06 2.87
C VAL A 58 3.44 -7.89 3.07
N PHE A 59 2.88 -6.84 2.47
CA PHE A 59 1.45 -6.59 2.47
C PHE A 59 1.01 -6.10 1.09
N TYR A 60 -0.30 -6.13 0.89
CA TYR A 60 -0.94 -5.70 -0.34
C TYR A 60 -2.06 -4.72 -0.01
N LEU A 61 -2.26 -3.74 -0.89
CA LEU A 61 -3.41 -2.85 -0.84
C LEU A 61 -3.78 -2.38 -2.24
N ARG A 62 -4.97 -1.78 -2.34
CA ARG A 62 -5.39 -1.05 -3.53
C ARG A 62 -4.81 0.36 -3.51
N VAL A 63 -4.35 0.79 -4.67
CA VAL A 63 -3.89 2.16 -4.89
C VAL A 63 -4.73 2.70 -6.06
N PRO A 64 -5.36 3.88 -5.94
CA PRO A 64 -6.23 4.44 -6.98
C PRO A 64 -5.46 5.05 -8.15
N PHE A 65 -4.15 4.83 -8.22
CA PHE A 65 -3.22 5.39 -9.20
C PHE A 65 -2.36 4.28 -9.78
N GLU A 66 -1.69 4.56 -10.89
CA GLU A 66 -0.70 3.64 -11.47
C GLU A 66 0.52 3.49 -10.55
N VAL A 67 0.91 2.25 -10.28
CA VAL A 67 2.04 1.91 -9.40
C VAL A 67 3.13 1.24 -10.22
N HIS A 68 4.35 1.74 -10.07
CA HIS A 68 5.55 1.27 -10.75
C HIS A 68 6.54 0.66 -9.76
N ALA A 69 7.41 -0.22 -10.26
CA ALA A 69 8.52 -0.72 -9.47
C ALA A 69 9.43 0.44 -9.06
N GLY A 70 9.69 0.57 -7.75
CA GLY A 70 10.48 1.66 -7.17
C GLY A 70 9.65 2.80 -6.57
N ASP A 71 8.34 2.82 -6.80
CA ASP A 71 7.46 3.75 -6.08
C ASP A 71 7.50 3.48 -4.57
N ILE A 72 7.42 4.55 -3.78
CA ILE A 72 7.47 4.49 -2.33
C ILE A 72 6.09 4.82 -1.79
N LEU A 73 5.57 3.96 -0.91
CA LEU A 73 4.39 4.25 -0.12
C LEU A 73 4.80 4.88 1.21
N ARG A 74 4.33 6.09 1.47
CA ARG A 74 4.60 6.84 2.71
C ARG A 74 3.32 7.00 3.50
N ALA A 75 3.33 6.60 4.77
CA ALA A 75 2.24 6.92 5.69
C ALA A 75 2.15 8.44 5.87
N GLY A 76 0.95 9.01 5.68
CA GLY A 76 0.64 10.39 5.99
C GLY A 76 0.52 10.56 7.50
N ASN A 77 1.12 11.62 8.03
CA ASN A 77 1.09 11.96 9.45
C ASN A 77 -0.24 12.59 9.85
#